data_AF-A0A7R9DNV8-F1
#
_entry.id   AF-A0A7R9DNV8-F1
#
_cell.length_a   1.000
_cell.length_b   1.000
_cell.length_c   1.000
_cell.angle_alpha   90.00
_cell.angle_beta   90.00
_cell.angle_gamma   90.00
#
_symmetry.space_group_name_H-M   'P 1'
#
loop_
_entity.id
_entity.type
_entity.pdbx_description
1 polymer ?
#
loop_
_entity_poly.entity_id
_entity_poly.type
_entity_poly.pdbx_seq_one_letter_code
_entity_poly.pdbx_strand_id
1 'polypeptide(L)' 'MVDNIMDMFSTTNPVFRAYLFYSAVLVVKMLAMSLLTARQRFKHKVFANPEDAAGKGAKVRFDNTDIERVRR' A
#
# COMPACT_ATOMS: atom_id res chain seq x y z
N MET A 1 -3.66 34.76 12.57
CA MET A 1 -3.11 35.37 11.35
C MET A 1 -1.86 34.54 11.04
N VAL A 2 -1.74 34.01 9.83
CA VAL A 2 -0.52 33.25 9.45
C VAL A 2 0.48 34.31 9.04
N ASP A 3 1.47 34.55 9.90
CA ASP A 3 2.36 35.70 9.73
C ASP A 3 3.53 35.38 8.78
N ASN A 4 3.81 34.09 8.53
CA ASN A 4 4.77 33.61 7.51
C ASN A 4 4.39 32.25 6.93
N ILE A 5 4.79 31.98 5.68
CA ILE A 5 4.55 30.68 4.99
C ILE A 5 5.12 29.50 5.79
N MET A 6 6.25 29.69 6.48
CA MET A 6 6.91 28.64 7.25
C MET A 6 6.05 28.17 8.44
N ASP A 7 5.21 29.03 9.00
CA ASP A 7 4.33 28.67 10.12
C ASP A 7 3.19 27.74 9.67
N MET A 8 2.85 27.75 8.38
CA MET A 8 1.85 26.83 7.81
C MET A 8 2.33 25.39 7.85
N PHE A 9 3.64 25.16 7.64
CA PHE A 9 4.26 23.83 7.65
C PHE A 9 4.85 23.47 9.02
N SER A 10 4.52 24.22 10.06
CA SER A 10 4.93 23.92 11.43
C SER A 10 3.97 22.93 12.09
N THR A 11 4.49 22.05 12.94
CA THR A 11 3.69 21.12 13.75
C THR A 11 2.87 21.82 14.84
N THR A 12 3.16 23.10 15.11
CA THR A 12 2.33 23.97 15.95
C THR A 12 0.98 24.26 15.29
N ASN A 13 0.92 24.28 13.96
CA ASN A 13 -0.35 24.43 13.24
C ASN A 13 -1.17 23.13 13.39
N PRO A 14 -2.33 23.16 14.08
CA PRO A 14 -3.11 21.96 14.34
C PRO A 14 -3.64 21.29 13.06
N VAL A 15 -3.90 22.07 12.00
CA VAL A 15 -4.35 21.56 10.71
C VAL A 15 -3.24 20.79 10.01
N PHE A 16 -2.04 21.35 9.95
CA PHE A 16 -0.89 20.69 9.32
C PHE A 16 -0.48 19.43 10.08
N ARG A 17 -0.51 19.48 11.42
CA ARG A 17 -0.26 18.31 12.27
C ARG A 17 -1.26 17.18 12.00
N ALA A 18 -2.56 17.49 11.90
CA ALA A 18 -3.57 16.51 11.56
C ALA A 18 -3.36 15.94 10.15
N TYR A 19 -3.07 16.80 9.17
CA TYR A 19 -2.75 16.38 7.80
C TYR A 19 -1.56 15.41 7.76
N LEU A 20 -0.46 15.71 8.43
CA LEU A 20 0.72 14.84 8.50
C LEU A 20 0.38 13.49 9.13
N PHE A 21 -0.35 13.49 10.25
CA PHE A 21 -0.74 12.26 10.93
C PHE A 21 -1.57 11.36 10.02
N TYR A 22 -2.65 11.88 9.41
CA TYR A 22 -3.50 11.08 8.53
C TYR A 22 -2.80 10.68 7.23
N SER A 23 -1.90 11.52 6.70
CA SER A 23 -1.06 11.16 5.55
C SER A 23 -0.15 9.98 5.90
N ALA A 24 0.50 10.00 7.07
CA ALA A 24 1.32 8.89 7.53
C ALA A 24 0.49 7.61 7.71
N VAL A 25 -0.70 7.69 8.31
CA VAL A 25 -1.63 6.55 8.43
C VAL A 25 -2.00 6.00 7.04
N LEU A 26 -2.28 6.86 6.07
CA LEU A 26 -2.62 6.45 4.71
C LEU A 26 -1.42 5.77 4.02
N VAL A 27 -0.21 6.29 4.18
CA VAL A 27 1.01 5.65 3.67
C VAL A 27 1.19 4.26 4.30
N VAL A 28 1.04 4.13 5.61
CA VAL A 28 1.12 2.84 6.32
C VAL A 28 0.06 1.85 5.77
N LYS A 29 -1.19 2.32 5.57
CA LYS A 29 -2.24 1.51 4.95
C LYS A 29 -1.83 1.03 3.55
N MET A 30 -1.31 1.93 2.71
CA MET A 30 -0.88 1.59 1.34
C MET A 30 0.26 0.57 1.34
N LEU A 31 1.22 0.71 2.24
CA LEU A 31 2.29 -0.29 2.42
C LEU A 31 1.72 -1.63 2.90
N ALA A 32 0.75 -1.63 3.81
CA ALA A 32 0.09 -2.86 4.27
C ALA A 32 -0.67 -3.59 3.14
N MET A 33 -1.23 -2.87 2.16
CA MET A 33 -1.87 -3.49 0.99
C MET A 33 -0.90 -4.33 0.15
N SER A 34 0.39 -3.98 0.12
CA SER A 34 1.42 -4.79 -0.57
C SER A 34 1.61 -6.17 0.09
N LEU A 35 1.63 -6.21 1.43
CA LEU A 35 1.74 -7.44 2.21
C LEU A 35 0.50 -8.33 2.05
N LEU A 36 -0.70 -7.72 2.03
CA LEU A 36 -1.95 -8.43 1.77
C LEU A 36 -1.96 -9.05 0.36
N THR A 37 -1.47 -8.31 -0.64
CA THR A 37 -1.34 -8.80 -2.01
C THR A 37 -0.39 -10.00 -2.06
N ALA A 38 0.78 -9.89 -1.42
CA ALA A 38 1.76 -10.98 -1.34
C ALA A 38 1.15 -12.22 -0.67
N ARG A 39 0.49 -12.05 0.49
CA ARG A 39 -0.21 -13.14 1.20
C ARG A 39 -1.22 -13.86 0.28
N GLN A 40 -1.98 -13.11 -0.51
CA GLN A 40 -2.97 -13.65 -1.42
C GLN A 40 -2.33 -14.44 -2.58
N ARG A 41 -1.20 -13.96 -3.13
CA ARG A 41 -0.41 -14.68 -4.14
C ARG A 41 0.14 -16.00 -3.61
N PHE A 42 0.73 -16.00 -2.41
CA PHE A 42 1.25 -17.22 -1.79
C PHE A 42 0.15 -18.22 -1.43
N LYS A 43 -1.01 -17.75 -0.92
CA LYS A 43 -2.16 -18.60 -0.58
C LYS A 43 -2.71 -19.33 -1.81
N HIS A 44 -2.86 -18.63 -2.94
CA HIS A 44 -3.44 -19.21 -4.16
C HIS A 44 -2.39 -19.81 -5.09
N LYS A 45 -1.09 -19.64 -4.79
CA LYS A 45 0.04 -20.04 -5.65
C LYS A 45 -0.12 -19.50 -7.07
N VAL A 46 -0.54 -18.23 -7.18
CA VAL A 46 -0.71 -17.52 -8.44
C VAL A 46 0.16 -16.27 -8.42
N PHE A 47 1.11 -16.21 -9.35
CA PHE A 47 2.05 -15.09 -9.49
C PHE A 47 1.86 -14.42 -10.85
N ALA A 48 2.28 -13.15 -10.93
CA ALA A 48 2.19 -12.38 -12.17
C ALA A 48 3.33 -12.73 -13.13
N ASN A 49 4.49 -13.11 -12.59
CA ASN A 49 5.69 -13.31 -13.37
C ASN A 49 6.17 -14.77 -13.29
N PRO A 50 6.81 -15.31 -14.34
CA PRO A 50 7.27 -16.70 -14.39
C PRO A 50 8.40 -17.01 -13.42
N GLU A 51 9.31 -16.09 -13.15
CA GLU A 51 10.41 -16.25 -12.19
C GLU A 51 9.91 -16.47 -10.76
N ASP A 52 8.80 -15.81 -10.40
CA ASP A 52 8.19 -15.95 -9.08
C ASP A 52 7.47 -17.29 -8.90
N ALA A 53 6.96 -17.84 -10.01
CA ALA A 53 6.24 -19.11 -10.07
C ALA A 53 7.19 -20.32 -10.21
N ALA A 54 8.38 -20.09 -10.77
CA ALA A 54 9.39 -21.12 -11.01
C ALA A 54 9.77 -21.83 -9.69
N GLY A 55 9.82 -23.15 -9.72
CA GLY A 55 10.21 -23.98 -8.57
C GLY A 55 9.19 -24.07 -7.42
N LYS A 56 8.05 -23.36 -7.48
CA LYS A 56 7.03 -23.34 -6.40
C LYS A 56 5.74 -24.10 -6.72
N GLY A 57 5.69 -24.79 -7.87
CA GLY A 57 4.46 -25.45 -8.35
C GLY A 57 3.29 -24.48 -8.55
N ALA A 58 3.61 -23.22 -8.81
CA ALA A 58 2.67 -22.11 -8.88
C ALA A 58 2.36 -21.77 -10.34
N LYS A 59 1.23 -21.10 -10.58
CA LYS A 59 0.76 -20.76 -11.92
C LYS A 59 0.97 -19.28 -12.19
N VAL A 60 1.39 -18.96 -13.41
CA VAL A 60 1.38 -17.58 -13.92
C VAL A 60 -0.02 -17.30 -14.47
N ARG A 61 -0.81 -16.52 -13.72
CA ARG A 61 -2.19 -16.17 -14.09
C ARG A 61 -2.58 -14.81 -13.54
N PHE A 62 -3.51 -14.14 -14.21
CA PHE A 62 -3.98 -12.78 -13.90
C PHE A 62 -5.49 -12.71 -13.61
N ASP A 63 -6.17 -13.85 -13.54
CA ASP A 63 -7.63 -13.98 -13.45
C ASP A 63 -8.13 -14.30 -12.03
N ASN A 64 -7.24 -14.36 -11.03
CA ASN A 64 -7.64 -14.68 -9.66
C ASN A 64 -8.41 -13.50 -9.02
N THR A 65 -9.71 -13.70 -8.80
CA THR A 65 -10.64 -12.68 -8.30
C THR A 65 -10.22 -12.07 -6.95
N ASP A 66 -9.62 -12.86 -6.08
CA ASP A 66 -9.20 -12.42 -4.76
C ASP A 66 -7.90 -11.60 -4.83
N ILE A 67 -6.93 -11.98 -5.67
CA ILE A 67 -5.70 -11.19 -5.92
C ILE A 67 -6.09 -9.84 -6.55
N GLU A 68 -6.94 -9.86 -7.58
CA GLU A 68 -7.41 -8.64 -8.25
C GLU A 68 -8.34 -7.80 -7.38
N ARG A 69 -8.94 -8.35 -6.32
CA ARG A 69 -9.68 -7.56 -5.32
C ARG A 69 -8.74 -6.74 -4.44
N VAL A 70 -7.63 -7.30 -3.99
CA VAL A 70 -6.67 -6.58 -3.12
C VAL A 70 -5.88 -5.53 -3.91
N ARG A 71 -5.73 -5.71 -5.23
CA ARG A 71 -5.07 -4.74 -6.13
C ARG A 71 -5.93 -3.54 -6.52
N ARG A 72 -7.26 -3.65 -6.44
CA ARG A 72 -8.21 -2.57 -6.72
C ARG A 72 -8.38 -1.67 -5.51
#